data_AF-A0A9E0N8R8-F1
#
_entry.id   AF-A0A9E0N8R8-F1
#
_cell.length_a   1.000
_cell.length_b   1.000
_cell.length_c   1.000
_cell.angle_alpha   90.00
_cell.angle_beta   90.00
_cell.angle_gamma   90.00
#
_symmetry.space_group_name_H-M   'P 1'
#
loop_
_entity.id
_entity.type
_entity.pdbx_description
1 polymer ?
#
loop_
_entity_poly.entity_id
_entity_poly.type
_entity_poly.pdbx_seq_one_letter_code
_entity_poly.pdbx_strand_id
1 'polypeptide(L)'
;MSLKDKVRAKTRRNEGNSIESVIASLNPTLRGWYGYFQNAHRYTFSTLDGFIRRRLRAMLHRQKHRPSQGRCERDHKQWPNAYFANLGLFTMSEAHKLARQSRCANN
;
A
#
# COMPACT_ATOMS: atom_id res chain seq x y z
N MET A 1 -0.91 19.26 1.92
CA MET A 1 -1.22 18.00 2.65
C MET A 1 -0.55 16.84 1.94
N SER A 2 0.31 16.06 2.61
CA SER A 2 1.08 14.98 1.97
C SER A 2 0.19 13.75 1.69
N LEU A 3 0.53 12.94 0.69
CA LEU A 3 -0.13 11.64 0.49
C LEU A 3 -0.06 10.77 1.76
N LYS A 4 1.08 10.83 2.48
CA LYS A 4 1.24 10.09 3.74
C LYS A 4 0.21 10.54 4.79
N ASP A 5 -0.20 11.80 4.78
CA ASP A 5 -1.21 12.32 5.71
C ASP A 5 -2.61 11.84 5.31
N LYS A 6 -2.92 11.81 4.01
CA LYS A 6 -4.18 11.21 3.50
C LYS A 6 -4.28 9.72 3.86
N VAL A 7 -3.18 8.98 3.70
CA VAL A 7 -3.10 7.57 4.11
C VAL A 7 -3.26 7.44 5.62
N ARG A 8 -2.63 8.30 6.43
CA ARG A 8 -2.78 8.30 7.89
C ARG A 8 -4.20 8.61 8.33
N ALA A 9 -4.88 9.54 7.67
CA ALA A 9 -6.26 9.88 7.95
C ALA A 9 -7.19 8.68 7.67
N LYS A 10 -7.01 7.99 6.53
CA LYS A 10 -7.79 6.80 6.14
C LYS A 10 -7.40 5.50 6.87
N THR A 11 -6.31 5.49 7.61
CA THR A 11 -5.83 4.34 8.39
C THR A 11 -5.78 4.66 9.88
N ARG A 12 -6.73 5.51 10.33
CA ARG A 12 -6.78 5.97 11.71
C ARG A 12 -7.15 4.81 12.64
N ARG A 13 -6.58 4.87 13.84
CA ARG A 13 -6.52 3.80 14.85
C ARG A 13 -7.89 3.29 15.36
N ASN A 14 -9.00 3.93 15.02
CA ASN A 14 -10.36 3.67 15.53
C ASN A 14 -11.40 3.38 14.44
N GLU A 15 -11.01 3.26 13.17
CA GLU A 15 -11.97 2.82 12.17
C GLU A 15 -12.12 1.31 12.25
N GLY A 16 -13.26 0.82 12.75
CA GLY A 16 -13.67 -0.59 12.74
C GLY A 16 -13.90 -1.16 11.33
N ASN A 17 -13.29 -0.55 10.32
CA ASN A 17 -13.40 -0.90 8.92
C ASN A 17 -12.56 -2.14 8.62
N SER A 18 -13.09 -3.04 7.78
CA SER A 18 -12.33 -4.17 7.25
C SER A 18 -11.13 -3.68 6.43
N ILE A 19 -10.07 -4.49 6.34
CA ILE A 19 -8.88 -4.14 5.53
C ILE A 19 -9.25 -3.92 4.05
N GLU A 20 -10.21 -4.68 3.55
CA GLU A 20 -10.73 -4.55 2.19
C GLU A 20 -11.34 -3.18 1.94
N SER A 21 -12.19 -2.69 2.85
CA SER A 21 -12.77 -1.34 2.78
C SER A 21 -11.68 -0.27 2.79
N VAL A 22 -10.68 -0.43 3.66
CA VAL A 22 -9.55 0.50 3.74
C VAL A 22 -8.77 0.51 2.42
N ILE A 23 -8.44 -0.66 1.86
CA ILE A 23 -7.75 -0.79 0.57
C ILE A 23 -8.58 -0.14 -0.55
N ALA A 24 -9.88 -0.43 -0.62
CA ALA A 24 -10.78 0.15 -1.60
C ALA A 24 -10.81 1.69 -1.50
N SER A 25 -10.79 2.24 -0.28
CA SER A 25 -10.75 3.69 -0.06
C SER A 25 -9.40 4.32 -0.40
N LEU A 26 -8.30 3.57 -0.29
CA LEU A 26 -6.94 4.03 -0.57
C LEU A 26 -6.68 4.04 -2.07
N ASN A 27 -7.13 3.02 -2.79
CA ASN A 27 -6.86 2.81 -4.22
C ASN A 27 -7.09 4.06 -5.10
N PRO A 28 -8.23 4.78 -5.02
CA PRO A 28 -8.43 6.02 -5.79
C PRO A 28 -7.42 7.12 -5.45
N THR A 29 -7.05 7.24 -4.17
CA THR A 29 -6.08 8.24 -3.73
C THR A 29 -4.68 7.90 -4.25
N LEU A 30 -4.32 6.61 -4.23
CA LEU A 30 -3.04 6.13 -4.74
C LEU A 30 -2.95 6.28 -6.26
N ARG A 31 -4.01 5.95 -7.00
CA ARG A 31 -4.07 6.13 -8.46
C ARG A 31 -3.96 7.60 -8.86
N GLY A 32 -4.70 8.50 -8.21
CA GLY A 32 -4.63 9.93 -8.49
C GLY A 32 -3.24 10.52 -8.18
N TRP A 33 -2.63 10.10 -7.07
CA TRP A 33 -1.27 10.52 -6.74
C TRP A 33 -0.24 9.95 -7.73
N TYR A 34 -0.36 8.68 -8.12
CA TYR A 34 0.52 8.07 -9.11
C TYR A 34 0.43 8.78 -10.46
N GLY A 35 -0.78 9.12 -10.94
CA GLY A 35 -0.95 9.86 -12.19
C GLY A 35 -0.24 11.22 -12.17
N TYR A 36 -0.31 11.93 -11.03
CA TYR A 36 0.38 13.22 -10.87
C TYR A 36 1.90 13.07 -10.77
N PHE A 37 2.38 12.03 -10.09
CA PHE A 37 3.80 11.80 -9.80
C PHE A 37 4.43 10.69 -10.65
N GLN A 38 3.89 10.40 -11.84
CA GLN A 38 4.32 9.26 -12.66
C GLN A 38 5.81 9.35 -13.08
N ASN A 39 6.35 10.56 -13.17
CA ASN A 39 7.77 10.83 -13.50
C ASN A 39 8.69 10.81 -12.26
N ALA A 40 8.18 10.46 -11.08
CA ALA A 40 9.00 10.41 -9.87
C ALA A 40 10.00 9.24 -9.87
N HIS A 41 11.01 9.33 -9.02
CA HIS A 41 12.05 8.31 -8.92
C HIS A 41 11.48 6.95 -8.46
N ARG A 42 11.96 5.84 -9.06
CA ARG A 42 11.49 4.47 -8.77
C ARG A 42 11.46 4.11 -7.27
N TYR A 43 12.43 4.62 -6.52
CA TYR A 43 12.55 4.33 -5.08
C TYR A 43 11.41 4.96 -4.28
N THR A 44 10.90 6.12 -4.70
CA THR A 44 9.80 6.83 -4.03
C THR A 44 8.55 5.96 -3.95
N PHE A 45 8.21 5.28 -5.06
CA PHE A 45 7.08 4.35 -5.09
C PHE A 45 7.27 3.17 -4.14
N SER A 46 8.46 2.56 -4.15
CA SER A 46 8.75 1.40 -3.30
C SER A 46 8.70 1.73 -1.79
N THR A 47 9.20 2.89 -1.40
CA THR A 47 9.17 3.38 -0.01
C THR A 47 7.74 3.67 0.42
N LEU A 48 6.93 4.23 -0.47
CA LEU A 48 5.54 4.58 -0.20
C LEU A 48 4.64 3.33 -0.12
N ASP A 49 4.78 2.40 -1.05
CA ASP A 49 4.08 1.10 -1.02
C ASP A 49 4.45 0.33 0.26
N GLY A 50 5.73 0.36 0.66
CA GLY A 50 6.20 -0.22 1.92
C GLY A 50 5.57 0.44 3.16
N PHE A 51 5.45 1.77 3.15
CA PHE A 51 4.77 2.51 4.22
C PHE A 51 3.30 2.11 4.35
N ILE A 52 2.57 2.00 3.23
CA ILE A 52 1.15 1.62 3.20
C ILE A 52 0.98 0.18 3.72
N ARG A 53 1.74 -0.79 3.19
CA ARG A 53 1.70 -2.19 3.63
C ARG A 53 1.99 -2.35 5.12
N ARG A 54 2.96 -1.60 5.65
CA ARG A 54 3.24 -1.60 7.10
C ARG A 54 2.05 -1.12 7.93
N ARG A 55 1.31 -0.10 7.48
CA ARG A 55 0.11 0.37 8.20
C ARG A 55 -1.01 -0.66 8.14
N LEU A 56 -1.25 -1.28 7.00
CA LEU A 56 -2.25 -2.34 6.87
C LEU A 56 -1.94 -3.53 7.80
N ARG A 57 -0.67 -3.97 7.88
CA ARG A 57 -0.25 -5.00 8.86
C ARG A 57 -0.49 -4.59 10.31
N ALA A 58 -0.23 -3.32 10.65
CA ALA A 58 -0.50 -2.82 11.99
C ALA A 58 -2.01 -2.77 12.32
N MET A 59 -2.87 -2.50 11.33
CA MET A 59 -4.33 -2.57 11.49
C MET A 59 -4.81 -4.01 11.70
N LEU A 60 -4.33 -4.93 10.87
CA LEU A 60 -4.58 -6.38 10.98
C LEU A 60 -4.24 -6.93 12.38
N HIS A 61 -3.08 -6.54 12.92
CA HIS A 61 -2.68 -6.95 14.27
C HIS A 61 -3.62 -6.47 15.36
N ARG A 62 -4.07 -5.22 15.25
CA ARG A 62 -5.02 -4.63 16.19
C ARG A 62 -6.36 -5.33 16.14
N GLN A 63 -6.86 -5.62 14.94
CA GLN A 63 -8.10 -6.38 14.78
C GLN A 63 -8.01 -7.77 15.40
N LYS A 64 -6.82 -8.38 15.43
CA LYS A 64 -6.57 -9.66 16.11
C LYS A 64 -6.24 -9.52 17.61
N HIS A 65 -6.40 -8.34 18.21
CA HIS A 65 -6.07 -8.04 19.61
C HIS A 65 -4.63 -8.42 20.02
N ARG A 66 -3.68 -8.36 19.09
CA ARG A 66 -2.26 -8.68 19.36
C ARG A 66 -1.44 -7.40 19.56
N PRO A 67 -0.46 -7.39 20.49
CA PRO A 67 0.33 -6.20 20.82
C PRO A 67 1.39 -5.82 19.77
N SER A 68 1.48 -6.53 18.64
CA SER A 68 2.52 -6.28 17.63
C SER A 68 2.24 -5.03 16.80
N GLN A 69 3.31 -4.31 16.43
CA GLN A 69 3.28 -3.11 15.61
C GLN A 69 3.38 -3.38 14.09
N GLY A 70 3.28 -4.63 13.63
CA GLY A 70 3.41 -4.97 12.20
C GLY A 70 4.84 -4.91 11.68
N ARG A 71 5.84 -5.01 12.58
CA ARG A 71 7.28 -4.95 12.27
C ARG A 71 8.01 -6.29 12.42
N CYS A 72 7.33 -7.32 12.92
CA CYS A 72 7.98 -8.60 13.20
C CYS A 72 8.04 -9.46 11.93
N GLU A 73 9.07 -10.29 11.82
CA GLU A 73 9.20 -11.36 10.81
C GLU A 73 7.92 -12.20 10.66
N ARG A 74 7.29 -12.54 11.80
CA ARG A 74 6.03 -13.28 11.85
C ARG A 74 4.91 -12.58 11.06
N ASP A 75 4.89 -11.25 11.05
CA ASP A 75 3.86 -10.44 10.40
C ASP A 75 4.05 -10.45 8.89
N HIS A 76 5.30 -10.47 8.45
CA HIS A 76 5.66 -10.60 7.03
C HIS A 76 5.33 -12.00 6.50
N LYS A 77 5.50 -13.04 7.33
CA LYS A 77 5.11 -14.41 7.01
C LYS A 77 3.59 -14.59 6.99
N GLN A 78 2.88 -13.99 7.96
CA GLN A 78 1.43 -14.11 8.07
C GLN A 78 0.66 -13.30 7.02
N TRP A 79 1.17 -12.12 6.64
CA TRP A 79 0.61 -11.30 5.57
C TRP A 79 1.68 -10.93 4.55
N PRO A 80 1.97 -11.88 3.62
CA PRO A 80 2.91 -11.63 2.53
C PRO A 80 2.42 -10.49 1.64
N ASN A 81 3.30 -9.90 0.83
CA ASN A 81 2.88 -8.84 -0.09
C ASN A 81 1.78 -9.33 -1.06
N ALA A 82 1.82 -10.62 -1.43
CA ALA A 82 0.80 -11.28 -2.25
C ALA A 82 -0.59 -11.24 -1.61
N TYR A 83 -0.70 -11.29 -0.28
CA TYR A 83 -1.99 -11.18 0.42
C TYR A 83 -2.67 -9.85 0.10
N PHE A 84 -1.94 -8.74 0.20
CA PHE A 84 -2.49 -7.42 -0.12
C PHE A 84 -2.76 -7.24 -1.62
N ALA A 85 -1.94 -7.86 -2.48
CA ALA A 85 -2.17 -7.86 -3.92
C ALA A 85 -3.48 -8.60 -4.28
N ASN A 86 -3.75 -9.75 -3.64
CA ASN A 86 -4.99 -10.51 -3.81
C ASN A 86 -6.23 -9.73 -3.34
N LEU A 87 -6.08 -8.88 -2.32
CA LEU A 87 -7.14 -7.95 -1.88
C LEU A 87 -7.32 -6.74 -2.83
N GLY A 88 -6.55 -6.67 -3.91
CA GLY A 88 -6.64 -5.60 -4.91
C GLY A 88 -5.92 -4.31 -4.51
N LEU A 89 -4.92 -4.36 -3.63
CA LEU A 89 -4.12 -3.17 -3.30
C LEU A 89 -3.36 -2.68 -4.54
N PHE A 90 -3.57 -1.42 -4.91
CA PHE A 90 -2.83 -0.79 -5.99
C PHE A 90 -1.38 -0.55 -5.57
N THR A 91 -0.44 -1.20 -6.25
CA THR A 91 1.01 -1.05 -6.04
C THR A 91 1.60 -0.12 -7.09
N MET A 92 2.11 1.05 -6.67
CA MET A 92 2.70 2.03 -7.60
C MET A 92 3.97 1.50 -8.24
N SER A 93 4.75 0.72 -7.48
CA SER A 93 5.99 0.11 -7.97
C SER A 93 5.74 -0.86 -9.13
N GLU A 94 4.61 -1.58 -9.12
CA GLU A 94 4.23 -2.49 -10.19
C GLU A 94 3.69 -1.72 -11.39
N ALA A 95 2.82 -0.74 -11.17
CA ALA A 95 2.33 0.14 -12.24
C ALA A 95 3.48 0.83 -12.99
N HIS A 96 4.49 1.31 -12.27
CA HIS A 96 5.67 1.94 -12.85
C HIS A 96 6.57 0.95 -13.61
N LYS A 97 6.69 -0.30 -13.14
CA LYS A 97 7.40 -1.36 -13.87
C LYS A 97 6.69 -1.69 -15.19
N LEU A 98 5.37 -1.86 -15.15
CA LEU A 98 4.55 -2.14 -16.34
C LEU A 98 4.69 -1.01 -17.37
N ALA A 99 4.55 0.25 -16.94
CA ALA A 99 4.70 1.42 -17.81
C ALA A 99 6.09 1.49 -18.48
N ARG A 100 7.14 1.02 -17.79
CA ARG A 100 8.49 0.92 -18.37
C ARG A 100 8.63 -0.26 -19.33
N GLN A 101 8.06 -1.42 -19.00
CA GLN A 101 8.14 -2.62 -19.83
C GLN A 101 7.44 -2.43 -21.18
N SER A 102 6.29 -1.75 -21.22
CA SER A 102 5.62 -1.41 -22.48
C SER A 102 6.48 -0.56 -23.43
N ARG A 103 7.45 0.21 -22.90
CA ARG A 103 8.40 0.98 -23.75
C ARG A 103 9.50 0.11 -24.36
N CYS A 104 9.75 -1.07 -23.81
CA CYS A 104 10.78 -2.00 -24.30
C CYS A 104 10.21 -3.14 -25.14
N ALA A 105 8.89 -3.39 -25.09
CA ALA A 105 8.24 -4.52 -25.77
C ALA A 105 7.73 -4.20 -27.20
N ASN A 106 7.94 -2.97 -27.69
CA ASN A 106 7.78 -2.62 -29.11
C ASN A 106 9.19 -2.52 -29.74
N ASN A 107 9.77 -3.65 -30.13
CA ASN A 107 10.88 -3.76 -31.09
C ASN A 107 11.01 -5.23 -31.52
#